data_AF-A0A945B6V1-F1
#
_entry.id   AF-A0A945B6V1-F1
#
_cell.length_a   1.000
_cell.length_b   1.000
_cell.length_c   1.000
_cell.angle_alpha   90.00
_cell.angle_beta   90.00
_cell.angle_gamma   90.00
#
_symmetry.space_group_name_H-M   'P 1'
#
loop_
_entity.id
_entity.type
_entity.pdbx_description
1 polymer ?
#
loop_
_entity_poly.entity_id
_entity_poly.type
_entity_poly.pdbx_seq_one_letter_code
_entity_poly.pdbx_strand_id
1 'polypeptide(L)'
;MSRALLYIIFVTITITACKKDVVIIPNNNAPIYSEIPTILLENYVNRLYIDLIGREPLDDEMSSDVQFLRNNDVTLESRDSLIYKLQFDTIFVPGDSSYKQAYFHRLYEMVKVRLIEGVSDGYIQNEMGIHYFFYEVDSIAGNLIQAHNNLIKYYRLKDIINSKTLLYENLIDIKEMHRTMINSSIYDQINMNTFNFVNAAFDNLLFRYPTEYEFNNSYAMIEDKEPYTVLGYSGTNKEDFINIICNSRGFYEGIIHWTYLTLLARVPTTTETDFLMNDFYISCDFHKLQRYIMKTDEYAHF
;
A
#
# COMPACT_ATOMS: atom_id res chain seq x y z
N MET A 1 54.79 -15.41 4.42
CA MET A 1 54.54 -14.01 4.83
C MET A 1 54.20 -13.99 6.31
N SER A 2 54.83 -13.11 7.10
CA SER A 2 54.49 -13.00 8.52
C SER A 2 53.04 -12.51 8.67
N ARG A 3 52.32 -12.97 9.70
CA ARG A 3 50.95 -12.50 10.00
C ARG A 3 50.89 -10.97 10.10
N ALA A 4 51.96 -10.34 10.58
CA ALA A 4 52.11 -8.89 10.63
C ALA A 4 52.08 -8.22 9.25
N LEU A 5 52.70 -8.83 8.22
CA LEU A 5 52.69 -8.29 6.85
C LEU A 5 51.28 -8.35 6.24
N LEU A 6 50.50 -9.39 6.55
CA LEU A 6 49.12 -9.54 6.11
C LEU A 6 48.19 -8.50 6.76
N TYR A 7 48.37 -8.20 8.05
CA TYR A 7 47.62 -7.13 8.72
C TYR A 7 47.95 -5.74 8.16
N ILE A 8 49.23 -5.46 7.84
CA ILE A 8 49.62 -4.18 7.25
C ILE A 8 49.00 -4.02 5.85
N ILE A 9 49.02 -5.07 5.03
CA ILE A 9 48.40 -5.06 3.69
C ILE A 9 46.88 -4.86 3.79
N PHE A 10 46.22 -5.52 4.75
CA PHE A 10 44.77 -5.40 4.95
C PHE A 10 44.36 -4.00 5.46
N VAL A 11 45.17 -3.37 6.32
CA VAL A 11 44.97 -1.99 6.78
C VAL A 11 45.23 -0.98 5.66
N THR A 12 46.17 -1.22 4.75
CA THR A 12 46.40 -0.30 3.62
C THR A 12 45.30 -0.33 2.56
N ILE A 13 44.56 -1.45 2.41
CA ILE A 13 43.47 -1.58 1.44
C ILE A 13 42.20 -0.87 1.92
N THR A 14 41.95 -0.75 3.23
CA THR A 14 40.77 -0.06 3.76
C THR A 14 40.86 1.46 3.68
N ILE A 15 42.07 2.03 3.55
CA ILE A 15 42.28 3.49 3.41
C ILE A 15 42.15 3.99 1.96
N THR A 16 42.10 3.08 0.98
CA THR A 16 41.92 3.41 -0.45
C THR A 16 40.49 3.18 -0.92
N ALA A 17 39.52 3.06 -0.01
CA ALA A 17 38.10 3.06 -0.38
C ALA A 17 37.78 4.36 -1.13
N CYS A 18 37.48 4.21 -2.42
CA CYS A 18 37.16 5.27 -3.34
C CYS A 18 36.03 6.13 -2.76
N LYS A 19 36.35 7.36 -2.33
CA LYS A 19 35.30 8.36 -2.09
C LYS A 19 34.69 8.64 -3.46
N LYS A 20 33.40 8.36 -3.61
CA LYS A 20 32.64 8.84 -4.77
C LYS A 20 32.71 10.36 -4.68
N ASP A 21 33.39 10.99 -5.63
CA ASP A 21 33.39 12.45 -5.71
C ASP A 21 31.93 12.87 -5.84
N VAL A 22 31.42 13.50 -4.78
CA VAL A 22 30.12 14.15 -4.84
C VAL A 22 30.36 15.36 -5.73
N VAL A 23 29.96 15.25 -6.99
CA VAL A 23 29.88 16.41 -7.88
C VAL A 23 28.78 17.30 -7.33
N ILE A 24 29.13 18.15 -6.37
CA ILE A 24 28.30 19.26 -5.93
C ILE A 24 28.42 20.28 -7.06
N ILE A 25 27.41 20.36 -7.92
CA ILE A 25 27.32 21.42 -8.92
C ILE A 25 27.03 22.71 -8.13
N PRO A 26 28.00 23.62 -7.98
CA PRO A 26 27.77 24.89 -7.30
C PRO A 26 26.79 25.70 -8.17
N ASN A 27 25.76 26.28 -7.58
CA ASN A 27 24.67 26.98 -8.29
C ASN A 27 23.73 26.09 -9.12
N ASN A 28 23.42 24.87 -8.66
CA ASN A 28 22.23 24.17 -9.15
C ASN A 28 20.97 24.86 -8.58
N ASN A 29 20.60 25.99 -9.19
CA ASN A 29 19.36 26.67 -8.88
C ASN A 29 18.21 25.77 -9.33
N ALA A 30 17.16 25.67 -8.51
CA ALA A 30 15.95 24.97 -8.91
C ALA A 30 15.45 25.54 -10.26
N PRO A 31 14.92 24.69 -11.16
CA PRO A 31 14.37 25.15 -12.42
C PRO A 31 13.36 26.28 -12.19
N ILE A 32 13.32 27.25 -13.11
CA ILE A 32 12.30 28.30 -13.09
C ILE A 32 10.98 27.64 -13.53
N TYR A 33 10.22 27.16 -12.56
CA TYR A 33 8.97 26.44 -12.79
C TYR A 33 7.86 27.29 -13.45
N SER A 34 8.01 28.63 -13.44
CA SER A 34 7.07 29.53 -14.13
C SER A 34 7.09 29.42 -15.66
N GLU A 35 8.09 28.74 -16.24
CA GLU A 35 8.20 28.49 -17.69
C GLU A 35 7.72 27.10 -18.12
N ILE A 36 7.23 26.25 -17.20
CA ILE A 36 6.69 24.93 -17.57
C ILE A 36 5.57 25.13 -18.61
N PRO A 37 5.56 24.45 -19.77
CA PRO A 37 4.46 24.53 -20.73
C PRO A 37 3.10 24.18 -20.12
N THR A 38 2.03 24.91 -20.49
CA THR A 38 0.68 24.66 -19.94
C THR A 38 0.20 23.23 -20.17
N ILE A 39 0.54 22.63 -21.31
CA ILE A 39 0.24 21.24 -21.61
C ILE A 39 0.86 20.25 -20.60
N LEU A 40 2.06 20.54 -20.06
CA LEU A 40 2.66 19.68 -19.04
C LEU A 40 1.91 19.81 -17.71
N LEU A 41 1.45 21.02 -17.36
CA LEU A 41 0.61 21.21 -16.17
C LEU A 41 -0.74 20.49 -16.32
N GLU A 42 -1.39 20.62 -17.47
CA GLU A 42 -2.67 19.92 -17.74
C GLU A 42 -2.48 18.40 -17.66
N ASN A 43 -1.40 17.86 -18.21
CA ASN A 43 -1.07 16.43 -18.10
C ASN A 43 -0.83 16.01 -16.64
N TYR A 44 -0.10 16.82 -15.87
CA TYR A 44 0.13 16.57 -14.45
C TYR A 44 -1.19 16.56 -13.66
N VAL A 45 -2.05 17.58 -13.84
CA VAL A 45 -3.36 17.67 -13.20
C VAL A 45 -4.25 16.49 -13.61
N ASN A 46 -4.31 16.14 -14.90
CA ASN A 46 -5.09 14.99 -15.37
C ASN A 46 -4.63 13.71 -14.68
N ARG A 47 -3.31 13.47 -14.64
CA ARG A 47 -2.73 12.30 -13.99
C ARG A 47 -3.07 12.24 -12.49
N LEU A 48 -3.00 13.37 -11.77
CA LEU A 48 -3.41 13.43 -10.35
C LEU A 48 -4.86 12.97 -10.15
N TYR A 49 -5.77 13.46 -10.98
CA TYR A 49 -7.19 13.10 -10.91
C TYR A 49 -7.42 11.62 -11.23
N ILE A 50 -6.77 11.08 -12.26
CA ILE A 50 -6.90 9.66 -12.61
C ILE A 50 -6.36 8.77 -11.49
N ASP A 51 -5.17 9.07 -10.98
CA ASP A 51 -4.49 8.21 -10.00
C ASP A 51 -5.15 8.27 -8.61
N LEU A 52 -5.66 9.45 -8.19
CA LEU A 52 -6.29 9.63 -6.88
C LEU A 52 -7.79 9.36 -6.87
N ILE A 53 -8.51 9.81 -7.89
CA ILE A 53 -9.98 9.86 -7.91
C ILE A 53 -10.54 8.82 -8.89
N GLY A 54 -9.78 8.41 -9.90
CA GLY A 54 -10.20 7.40 -10.88
C GLY A 54 -10.98 7.95 -12.06
N ARG A 55 -10.91 9.26 -12.32
CA ARG A 55 -11.50 9.94 -13.48
C ARG A 55 -10.63 11.11 -13.93
N GLU A 56 -10.89 11.63 -15.12
CA GLU A 56 -10.31 12.90 -15.57
C GLU A 56 -10.98 14.10 -14.84
N PRO A 57 -10.28 15.24 -14.70
CA PRO A 57 -10.88 16.46 -14.18
C PRO A 57 -11.95 17.01 -15.15
N LEU A 58 -12.96 17.67 -14.61
CA LEU A 58 -13.89 18.49 -15.38
C LEU A 58 -13.17 19.73 -15.95
N ASP A 59 -13.71 20.34 -17.00
CA ASP A 59 -13.09 21.52 -17.64
C ASP A 59 -12.80 22.66 -16.64
N ASP A 60 -13.75 22.94 -15.73
CA ASP A 60 -13.59 23.95 -14.69
C ASP A 60 -12.56 23.54 -13.62
N GLU A 61 -12.49 22.26 -13.27
CA GLU A 61 -11.50 21.72 -12.34
C GLU A 61 -10.09 21.86 -12.93
N MET A 62 -9.92 21.45 -14.20
CA MET A 62 -8.65 21.57 -14.92
C MET A 62 -8.18 23.02 -15.00
N SER A 63 -9.05 23.92 -15.45
CA SER A 63 -8.75 25.35 -15.57
C SER A 63 -8.36 25.97 -14.22
N SER A 64 -9.13 25.67 -13.17
CA SER A 64 -8.90 26.17 -11.82
C SER A 64 -7.57 25.67 -11.24
N ASP A 65 -7.30 24.38 -11.35
CA ASP A 65 -6.12 23.76 -10.73
C ASP A 65 -4.83 24.12 -11.46
N VAL A 66 -4.85 24.21 -12.79
CA VAL A 66 -3.72 24.72 -13.57
C VAL A 66 -3.44 26.17 -13.20
N GLN A 67 -4.48 27.01 -13.10
CA GLN A 67 -4.30 28.41 -12.70
C GLN A 67 -3.80 28.53 -11.26
N PHE A 68 -4.26 27.67 -10.35
CA PHE A 68 -3.75 27.60 -8.98
C PHE A 68 -2.25 27.27 -8.96
N LEU A 69 -1.80 26.27 -9.71
CA LEU A 69 -0.38 25.92 -9.81
C LEU A 69 0.44 27.09 -10.38
N ARG A 70 -0.07 27.77 -11.42
CA ARG A 70 0.58 28.96 -12.01
C ARG A 70 0.74 30.10 -11.03
N ASN A 71 -0.32 30.40 -10.28
CA ASN A 71 -0.31 31.50 -9.31
C ASN A 71 0.61 31.23 -8.11
N ASN A 72 1.02 29.97 -7.92
CA ASN A 72 1.88 29.53 -6.81
C ASN A 72 3.17 28.87 -7.33
N ASP A 73 3.67 29.34 -8.47
CA ASP A 73 4.97 29.01 -9.06
C ASP A 73 5.26 27.51 -9.24
N VAL A 74 4.22 26.67 -9.26
CA VAL A 74 4.30 25.20 -9.40
C VAL A 74 5.33 24.56 -8.43
N THR A 75 5.52 25.16 -7.26
CA THR A 75 6.42 24.65 -6.22
C THR A 75 5.98 23.27 -5.71
N LEU A 76 6.89 22.57 -5.02
CA LEU A 76 6.53 21.30 -4.37
C LEU A 76 5.40 21.47 -3.35
N GLU A 77 5.31 22.64 -2.71
CA GLU A 77 4.27 23.00 -1.74
C GLU A 77 2.92 23.23 -2.41
N SER A 78 2.86 23.91 -3.56
CA SER A 78 1.60 24.10 -4.28
C SER A 78 1.10 22.79 -4.89
N ARG A 79 2.00 21.95 -5.39
CA ARG A 79 1.68 20.57 -5.81
C ARG A 79 1.15 19.73 -4.67
N ASP A 80 1.82 19.72 -3.52
CA ASP A 80 1.37 19.00 -2.32
C ASP A 80 -0.03 19.49 -1.87
N SER A 81 -0.27 20.80 -1.93
CA SER A 81 -1.57 21.40 -1.59
C SER A 81 -2.69 20.95 -2.53
N LEU A 82 -2.42 20.88 -3.84
CA LEU A 82 -3.38 20.36 -4.82
C LEU A 82 -3.66 18.87 -4.57
N ILE A 83 -2.62 18.06 -4.35
CA ILE A 83 -2.81 16.63 -4.04
C ILE A 83 -3.62 16.46 -2.75
N TYR A 84 -3.32 17.25 -1.72
CA TYR A 84 -4.05 17.23 -0.46
C TYR A 84 -5.53 17.60 -0.63
N LYS A 85 -5.85 18.60 -1.49
CA LYS A 85 -7.23 18.92 -1.88
C LYS A 85 -7.95 17.68 -2.41
N LEU A 86 -7.33 16.99 -3.38
CA LEU A 86 -7.92 15.79 -4.00
C LEU A 86 -8.09 14.62 -3.01
N GLN A 87 -7.25 14.55 -1.97
CA GLN A 87 -7.35 13.50 -0.95
C GLN A 87 -8.41 13.79 0.12
N PHE A 88 -8.61 15.06 0.51
CA PHE A 88 -9.31 15.39 1.76
C PHE A 88 -10.39 16.46 1.68
N ASP A 89 -10.56 17.14 0.55
CA ASP A 89 -11.61 18.16 0.43
C ASP A 89 -13.01 17.49 0.42
N THR A 90 -13.89 18.02 1.27
CA THR A 90 -15.25 17.54 1.51
C THR A 90 -16.31 18.38 0.80
N ILE A 91 -15.91 19.44 0.08
CA ILE A 91 -16.84 20.26 -0.70
C ILE A 91 -17.58 19.38 -1.72
N PHE A 92 -18.86 19.69 -1.91
CA PHE A 92 -19.71 18.92 -2.81
C PHE A 92 -19.23 19.02 -4.27
N VAL A 93 -19.00 17.88 -4.90
CA VAL A 93 -18.68 17.75 -6.32
C VAL A 93 -19.74 16.86 -6.98
N PRO A 94 -20.47 17.34 -8.02
CA PRO A 94 -21.42 16.51 -8.76
C PRO A 94 -20.76 15.24 -9.30
N GLY A 95 -21.39 14.08 -9.08
CA GLY A 95 -20.86 12.77 -9.48
C GLY A 95 -20.02 12.08 -8.40
N ASP A 96 -19.18 12.83 -7.69
CA ASP A 96 -18.25 12.27 -6.70
C ASP A 96 -18.76 12.36 -5.26
N SER A 97 -19.76 13.21 -5.02
CA SER A 97 -20.15 13.74 -3.70
C SER A 97 -19.08 14.63 -3.07
N SER A 98 -17.81 14.23 -3.02
CA SER A 98 -16.66 15.08 -2.69
C SER A 98 -15.36 14.43 -3.16
N TYR A 99 -14.28 15.20 -3.29
CA TYR A 99 -12.97 14.64 -3.64
C TYR A 99 -12.50 13.59 -2.62
N LYS A 100 -12.70 13.86 -1.32
CA LYS A 100 -12.42 12.89 -0.26
C LYS A 100 -13.18 11.58 -0.49
N GLN A 101 -14.49 11.64 -0.76
CA GLN A 101 -15.30 10.44 -0.97
C GLN A 101 -14.77 9.61 -2.16
N ALA A 102 -14.49 10.26 -3.28
CA ALA A 102 -13.98 9.59 -4.47
C ALA A 102 -12.57 9.01 -4.25
N TYR A 103 -11.68 9.73 -3.56
CA TYR A 103 -10.35 9.26 -3.23
C TYR A 103 -10.36 7.99 -2.36
N PHE A 104 -11.11 7.97 -1.27
CA PHE A 104 -11.18 6.77 -0.41
C PHE A 104 -11.90 5.61 -1.10
N HIS A 105 -12.86 5.89 -1.98
CA HIS A 105 -13.46 4.85 -2.82
C HIS A 105 -12.43 4.25 -3.79
N ARG A 106 -11.67 5.08 -4.50
CA ARG A 106 -10.61 4.65 -5.42
C ARG A 106 -9.54 3.82 -4.69
N LEU A 107 -9.09 4.28 -3.51
CA LEU A 107 -8.13 3.54 -2.70
C LEU A 107 -8.63 2.15 -2.29
N TYR A 108 -9.88 2.06 -1.83
CA TYR A 108 -10.52 0.79 -1.51
C TYR A 108 -10.57 -0.16 -2.72
N GLU A 109 -10.97 0.34 -3.90
CA GLU A 109 -10.99 -0.47 -5.13
C GLU A 109 -9.59 -0.93 -5.53
N MET A 110 -8.56 -0.08 -5.42
CA MET A 110 -7.18 -0.46 -5.73
C MET A 110 -6.66 -1.58 -4.83
N VAL A 111 -6.97 -1.53 -3.53
CA VAL A 111 -6.58 -2.60 -2.59
C VAL A 111 -7.35 -3.89 -2.89
N LYS A 112 -8.64 -3.80 -3.27
CA LYS A 112 -9.41 -4.97 -3.72
C LYS A 112 -8.83 -5.60 -4.98
N VAL A 113 -8.47 -4.80 -5.98
CA VAL A 113 -7.83 -5.29 -7.22
C VAL A 113 -6.56 -6.06 -6.90
N ARG A 114 -5.76 -5.54 -5.97
CA ARG A 114 -4.50 -6.16 -5.56
C ARG A 114 -4.70 -7.49 -4.83
N LEU A 115 -5.62 -7.56 -3.88
CA LEU A 115 -5.68 -8.68 -2.93
C LEU A 115 -6.79 -9.69 -3.25
N ILE A 116 -7.92 -9.24 -3.76
CA ILE A 116 -9.11 -10.06 -3.97
C ILE A 116 -9.66 -9.93 -5.40
N GLU A 117 -8.78 -9.77 -6.39
CA GLU A 117 -9.10 -9.74 -7.82
C GLU A 117 -10.16 -8.69 -8.22
N GLY A 118 -10.31 -7.64 -7.42
CA GLY A 118 -11.24 -6.55 -7.73
C GLY A 118 -12.71 -6.95 -7.65
N VAL A 119 -13.06 -7.94 -6.83
CA VAL A 119 -14.46 -8.36 -6.65
C VAL A 119 -15.37 -7.18 -6.27
N SER A 120 -16.60 -7.22 -6.80
CA SER A 120 -17.60 -6.18 -6.53
C SER A 120 -18.16 -6.30 -5.11
N ASP A 121 -18.59 -5.17 -4.53
CA ASP A 121 -19.25 -5.18 -3.21
C ASP A 121 -20.52 -6.03 -3.23
N GLY A 122 -21.22 -6.12 -4.38
CA GLY A 122 -22.38 -7.00 -4.56
C GLY A 122 -22.03 -8.49 -4.48
N TYR A 123 -20.86 -8.90 -5.00
CA TYR A 123 -20.37 -10.27 -4.85
C TYR A 123 -20.02 -10.57 -3.39
N ILE A 124 -19.31 -9.66 -2.71
CA ILE A 124 -18.97 -9.80 -1.29
C ILE A 124 -20.25 -9.94 -0.44
N GLN A 125 -21.26 -9.11 -0.71
CA GLN A 125 -22.57 -9.18 -0.03
C GLN A 125 -23.32 -10.49 -0.31
N ASN A 126 -23.20 -11.04 -1.51
CA ASN A 126 -23.77 -12.35 -1.83
C ASN A 126 -23.11 -13.46 -1.00
N GLU A 127 -21.78 -13.50 -0.96
CA GLU A 127 -21.01 -14.43 -0.13
C GLU A 127 -21.34 -14.28 1.36
N MET A 128 -21.49 -13.05 1.85
CA MET A 128 -21.97 -12.78 3.22
C MET A 128 -23.34 -13.43 3.46
N GLY A 129 -24.29 -13.27 2.54
CA GLY A 129 -25.60 -13.89 2.62
C GLY A 129 -25.55 -15.42 2.69
N ILE A 130 -24.65 -16.04 1.93
CA ILE A 130 -24.42 -17.49 1.93
C ILE A 130 -23.91 -17.96 3.29
N HIS A 131 -22.85 -17.34 3.84
CA HIS A 131 -22.33 -17.72 5.17
C HIS A 131 -23.36 -17.50 6.27
N TYR A 132 -24.15 -16.41 6.20
CA TYR A 132 -25.19 -16.15 7.18
C TYR A 132 -26.32 -17.19 7.12
N PHE A 133 -26.74 -17.61 5.93
CA PHE A 133 -27.73 -18.68 5.75
C PHE A 133 -27.23 -20.01 6.37
N PHE A 134 -25.99 -20.41 6.10
CA PHE A 134 -25.42 -21.63 6.69
C PHE A 134 -25.27 -21.54 8.21
N TYR A 135 -24.95 -20.37 8.75
CA TYR A 135 -24.98 -20.13 10.19
C TYR A 135 -26.35 -20.44 10.80
N GLU A 136 -27.45 -19.96 10.19
CA GLU A 136 -28.81 -20.22 10.69
C GLU A 136 -29.16 -21.71 10.63
N VAL A 137 -28.83 -22.38 9.52
CA VAL A 137 -29.07 -23.83 9.35
C VAL A 137 -28.31 -24.65 10.40
N ASP A 138 -27.00 -24.41 10.58
CA ASP A 138 -26.19 -25.13 11.55
C ASP A 138 -26.63 -24.85 13.00
N SER A 139 -27.05 -23.60 13.29
CA SER A 139 -27.56 -23.20 14.60
C SER A 139 -28.85 -23.96 14.97
N ILE A 140 -29.80 -24.05 14.03
CA ILE A 140 -31.05 -24.80 14.21
C ILE A 140 -30.77 -26.31 14.37
N ALA A 141 -29.79 -26.84 13.63
CA ALA A 141 -29.37 -28.23 13.71
C ALA A 141 -28.56 -28.56 14.99
N GLY A 142 -28.22 -27.56 15.82
CA GLY A 142 -27.42 -27.74 17.02
C GLY A 142 -25.91 -27.94 16.76
N ASN A 143 -25.45 -27.70 15.53
CA ASN A 143 -24.04 -27.79 15.13
C ASN A 143 -23.30 -26.48 15.42
N LEU A 144 -23.09 -26.18 16.71
CA LEU A 144 -22.57 -24.89 17.16
C LEU A 144 -21.18 -24.53 16.62
N ILE A 145 -20.32 -25.53 16.39
CA ILE A 145 -18.96 -25.30 15.87
C ILE A 145 -19.03 -24.76 14.44
N GLN A 146 -19.81 -25.39 13.56
CA GLN A 146 -19.92 -24.91 12.18
C GLN A 146 -20.72 -23.62 12.07
N ALA A 147 -21.76 -23.45 12.90
CA ALA A 147 -22.45 -22.19 13.01
C ALA A 147 -21.45 -21.05 13.33
N HIS A 148 -20.60 -21.23 14.33
CA HIS A 148 -19.60 -20.23 14.69
C HIS A 148 -18.59 -19.95 13.55
N ASN A 149 -18.11 -20.99 12.86
CA ASN A 149 -17.22 -20.82 11.71
C ASN A 149 -17.85 -19.99 10.59
N ASN A 150 -19.12 -20.24 10.26
CA ASN A 150 -19.86 -19.48 9.26
C ASN A 150 -20.07 -18.03 9.70
N LEU A 151 -20.36 -17.79 10.98
CA LEU A 151 -20.49 -16.45 11.53
C LEU A 151 -19.18 -15.65 11.45
N ILE A 152 -18.03 -16.27 11.73
CA ILE A 152 -16.72 -15.64 11.58
C ILE A 152 -16.48 -15.22 10.13
N LYS A 153 -16.77 -16.10 9.15
CA LYS A 153 -16.62 -15.79 7.72
C LYS A 153 -17.51 -14.62 7.30
N TYR A 154 -18.75 -14.58 7.77
CA TYR A 154 -19.65 -13.44 7.56
C TYR A 154 -19.05 -12.12 8.04
N TYR A 155 -18.54 -12.08 9.28
CA TYR A 155 -17.98 -10.84 9.83
C TYR A 155 -16.69 -10.42 9.13
N ARG A 156 -15.81 -11.35 8.75
CA ARG A 156 -14.61 -11.04 7.97
C ARG A 156 -14.93 -10.38 6.61
N LEU A 157 -15.96 -10.87 5.91
CA LEU A 157 -16.43 -10.24 4.68
C LEU A 157 -17.09 -8.88 4.93
N LYS A 158 -17.83 -8.75 6.03
CA LYS A 158 -18.41 -7.48 6.46
C LYS A 158 -17.33 -6.44 6.76
N ASP A 159 -16.23 -6.85 7.35
CA ASP A 159 -15.09 -5.98 7.65
C ASP A 159 -14.46 -5.43 6.37
N ILE A 160 -14.40 -6.22 5.28
CA ILE A 160 -13.96 -5.72 3.97
C ILE A 160 -14.84 -4.54 3.54
N ILE A 161 -16.16 -4.71 3.51
CA ILE A 161 -17.10 -3.64 3.11
C ILE A 161 -16.96 -2.41 4.00
N ASN A 162 -16.84 -2.62 5.32
CA ASN A 162 -16.71 -1.53 6.27
C ASN A 162 -15.36 -0.81 6.18
N SER A 163 -14.30 -1.48 5.74
CA SER A 163 -12.94 -0.93 5.71
C SER A 163 -12.85 0.38 4.91
N LYS A 164 -13.66 0.53 3.85
CA LYS A 164 -13.76 1.78 3.08
C LYS A 164 -14.18 2.96 3.96
N THR A 165 -15.28 2.82 4.70
CA THR A 165 -15.80 3.86 5.58
C THR A 165 -14.89 4.08 6.78
N LEU A 166 -14.38 3.01 7.38
CA LEU A 166 -13.46 3.11 8.51
C LEU A 166 -12.17 3.85 8.14
N LEU A 167 -11.64 3.62 6.93
CA LEU A 167 -10.45 4.34 6.45
C LEU A 167 -10.79 5.82 6.16
N TYR A 168 -11.95 6.10 5.57
CA TYR A 168 -12.44 7.48 5.35
C TYR A 168 -12.58 8.29 6.65
N GLU A 169 -13.01 7.63 7.72
CA GLU A 169 -13.16 8.19 9.07
C GLU A 169 -11.86 8.19 9.88
N ASN A 170 -10.74 7.71 9.29
CA ASN A 170 -9.44 7.58 9.95
C ASN A 170 -9.47 6.71 11.21
N LEU A 171 -10.33 5.68 11.23
CA LEU A 171 -10.46 4.69 12.30
C LEU A 171 -9.54 3.48 12.11
N ILE A 172 -9.15 3.23 10.86
CA ILE A 172 -8.15 2.23 10.48
C ILE A 172 -7.11 2.86 9.55
N ASP A 173 -5.95 2.22 9.43
CA ASP A 173 -4.91 2.63 8.49
C ASP A 173 -4.88 1.70 7.25
N ILE A 174 -3.93 1.94 6.34
CA ILE A 174 -3.77 1.11 5.14
C ILE A 174 -3.39 -0.34 5.47
N LYS A 175 -2.67 -0.57 6.59
CA LYS A 175 -2.25 -1.89 7.05
C LYS A 175 -3.45 -2.72 7.47
N GLU A 176 -4.33 -2.13 8.27
CA GLU A 176 -5.58 -2.75 8.71
C GLU A 176 -6.48 -3.11 7.51
N MET A 177 -6.58 -2.22 6.51
CA MET A 177 -7.33 -2.53 5.29
C MET A 177 -6.74 -3.75 4.55
N HIS A 178 -5.41 -3.81 4.37
CA HIS A 178 -4.76 -4.99 3.76
C HIS A 178 -4.98 -6.26 4.59
N ARG A 179 -4.89 -6.15 5.91
CA ARG A 179 -5.11 -7.28 6.83
C ARG A 179 -6.51 -7.85 6.69
N THR A 180 -7.52 -6.99 6.63
CA THR A 180 -8.92 -7.40 6.46
C THR A 180 -9.16 -8.11 5.13
N MET A 181 -8.50 -7.68 4.05
CA MET A 181 -8.64 -8.28 2.73
C MET A 181 -8.07 -9.70 2.66
N ILE A 182 -6.85 -9.91 3.18
CA ILE A 182 -6.23 -11.24 3.22
C ILE A 182 -6.87 -12.17 4.26
N ASN A 183 -7.51 -11.60 5.29
CA ASN A 183 -8.27 -12.34 6.29
C ASN A 183 -9.73 -12.55 5.84
N SER A 184 -9.95 -13.11 4.65
CA SER A 184 -11.29 -13.31 4.10
C SER A 184 -11.44 -14.64 3.38
N SER A 185 -12.67 -15.14 3.32
CA SER A 185 -12.96 -16.38 2.58
C SER A 185 -12.74 -16.23 1.06
N ILE A 186 -12.81 -15.00 0.53
CA ILE A 186 -12.55 -14.72 -0.89
C ILE A 186 -11.06 -14.87 -1.19
N TYR A 187 -10.19 -14.29 -0.36
CA TYR A 187 -8.74 -14.47 -0.47
C TYR A 187 -8.36 -15.94 -0.34
N ASP A 188 -9.04 -16.68 0.54
CA ASP A 188 -8.82 -18.10 0.73
C ASP A 188 -9.25 -18.93 -0.49
N GLN A 189 -10.36 -18.57 -1.12
CA GLN A 189 -10.84 -19.24 -2.32
C GLN A 189 -9.91 -19.01 -3.52
N ILE A 190 -9.44 -17.78 -3.71
CA ILE A 190 -8.47 -17.43 -4.77
C ILE A 190 -7.19 -18.27 -4.61
N ASN A 191 -6.69 -18.36 -3.38
CA ASN A 191 -5.45 -19.09 -3.11
C ASN A 191 -5.65 -20.60 -2.93
N MET A 192 -6.88 -21.10 -2.73
CA MET A 192 -7.29 -22.51 -2.67
C MET A 192 -6.71 -23.38 -1.54
N ASN A 193 -5.46 -23.18 -1.13
CA ASN A 193 -4.79 -23.98 -0.11
C ASN A 193 -3.72 -23.18 0.63
N THR A 194 -3.22 -23.74 1.73
CA THR A 194 -2.22 -23.10 2.59
C THR A 194 -0.90 -22.80 1.87
N PHE A 195 -0.45 -23.68 0.95
CA PHE A 195 0.77 -23.47 0.17
C PHE A 195 0.67 -22.18 -0.66
N ASN A 196 -0.40 -22.04 -1.43
CA ASN A 196 -0.64 -20.88 -2.27
C ASN A 196 -0.93 -19.64 -1.42
N PHE A 197 -1.68 -19.77 -0.33
CA PHE A 197 -1.98 -18.65 0.58
C PHE A 197 -0.70 -18.03 1.14
N VAL A 198 0.24 -18.85 1.62
CA VAL A 198 1.52 -18.35 2.15
C VAL A 198 2.31 -17.65 1.05
N ASN A 199 2.47 -18.27 -0.12
CA ASN A 199 3.21 -17.66 -1.23
C ASN A 199 2.56 -16.35 -1.70
N ALA A 200 1.25 -16.32 -1.85
CA ALA A 200 0.51 -15.13 -2.25
C ALA A 200 0.57 -14.05 -1.18
N ALA A 201 0.49 -14.37 0.12
CA ALA A 201 0.61 -13.36 1.17
C ALA A 201 2.00 -12.69 1.18
N PHE A 202 3.07 -13.46 0.98
CA PHE A 202 4.41 -12.92 0.85
C PHE A 202 4.57 -12.08 -0.42
N ASP A 203 4.11 -12.57 -1.58
CA ASP A 203 4.21 -11.84 -2.84
C ASP A 203 3.37 -10.55 -2.80
N ASN A 204 2.09 -10.68 -2.46
CA ASN A 204 1.14 -9.58 -2.44
C ASN A 204 1.47 -8.52 -1.40
N LEU A 205 2.11 -8.85 -0.27
CA LEU A 205 2.37 -7.87 0.80
C LEU A 205 3.82 -7.42 0.89
N LEU A 206 4.78 -8.28 0.56
CA LEU A 206 6.22 -8.04 0.73
C LEU A 206 6.98 -7.95 -0.60
N PHE A 207 6.33 -8.18 -1.75
CA PHE A 207 6.97 -8.19 -3.09
C PHE A 207 8.13 -9.18 -3.22
N ARG A 208 8.02 -10.33 -2.54
CA ARG A 208 8.97 -11.42 -2.66
C ARG A 208 8.33 -12.74 -2.30
N TYR A 209 8.93 -13.83 -2.74
CA TYR A 209 8.58 -15.15 -2.23
C TYR A 209 9.16 -15.37 -0.82
N PRO A 210 8.54 -16.24 0.00
CA PRO A 210 9.12 -16.66 1.26
C PRO A 210 10.41 -17.45 1.01
N THR A 211 11.36 -17.34 1.93
CA THR A 211 12.45 -18.32 2.03
C THR A 211 11.89 -19.68 2.43
N GLU A 212 12.64 -20.76 2.19
CA GLU A 212 12.21 -22.12 2.57
C GLU A 212 11.85 -22.22 4.07
N TYR A 213 12.64 -21.58 4.94
CA TYR A 213 12.37 -21.53 6.37
C TYR A 213 11.08 -20.77 6.70
N GLU A 214 10.88 -19.58 6.10
CA GLU A 214 9.65 -18.81 6.30
C GLU A 214 8.43 -19.56 5.79
N PHE A 215 8.55 -20.23 4.64
CA PHE A 215 7.47 -21.01 4.06
C PHE A 215 7.08 -22.18 4.97
N ASN A 216 8.05 -23.03 5.36
CA ASN A 216 7.79 -24.20 6.18
C ASN A 216 7.16 -23.83 7.53
N ASN A 217 7.68 -22.79 8.19
CA ASN A 217 7.15 -22.32 9.46
C ASN A 217 5.75 -21.71 9.31
N SER A 218 5.51 -20.95 8.24
CA SER A 218 4.19 -20.34 7.97
C SER A 218 3.16 -21.41 7.62
N TYR A 219 3.54 -22.40 6.83
CA TYR A 219 2.69 -23.55 6.48
C TYR A 219 2.29 -24.32 7.73
N ALA A 220 3.24 -24.74 8.56
CA ALA A 220 2.97 -25.50 9.78
C ALA A 220 2.17 -24.69 10.82
N MET A 221 2.40 -23.37 10.91
CA MET A 221 1.59 -22.48 11.76
C MET A 221 0.12 -22.43 11.34
N ILE A 222 -0.16 -22.46 10.03
CA ILE A 222 -1.52 -22.33 9.50
C ILE A 222 -2.24 -23.68 9.43
N GLU A 223 -1.59 -24.69 8.84
CA GLU A 223 -2.18 -26.00 8.56
C GLU A 223 -2.17 -26.88 9.81
N ASP A 224 -1.00 -27.06 10.42
CA ASP A 224 -0.80 -27.98 11.55
C ASP A 224 -1.19 -27.33 12.89
N LYS A 225 -1.38 -26.00 12.91
CA LYS A 225 -1.71 -25.20 14.11
C LYS A 225 -0.68 -25.35 15.23
N GLU A 226 0.58 -25.46 14.82
CA GLU A 226 1.71 -25.61 15.73
C GLU A 226 2.40 -24.26 15.99
N PRO A 227 3.04 -24.09 17.16
CA PRO A 227 3.79 -22.89 17.48
C PRO A 227 5.08 -22.79 16.65
N TYR A 228 5.16 -21.80 15.78
CA TYR A 228 6.36 -21.50 14.98
C TYR A 228 6.69 -20.02 15.02
N THR A 229 7.93 -19.68 14.64
CA THR A 229 8.38 -18.30 14.49
C THR A 229 8.50 -17.93 13.02
N VAL A 230 7.81 -16.85 12.63
CA VAL A 230 7.83 -16.27 11.27
C VAL A 230 8.20 -14.80 11.40
N LEU A 231 9.14 -14.31 10.57
CA LEU A 231 9.59 -12.90 10.57
C LEU A 231 10.01 -12.37 11.95
N GLY A 232 10.51 -13.26 12.83
CA GLY A 232 10.96 -12.92 14.19
C GLY A 232 9.87 -12.93 15.27
N TYR A 233 8.63 -13.28 14.92
CA TYR A 233 7.50 -13.33 15.85
C TYR A 233 6.90 -14.74 15.93
N SER A 234 6.47 -15.13 17.12
CA SER A 234 5.82 -16.42 17.35
C SER A 234 4.33 -16.34 17.02
N GLY A 235 3.79 -17.41 16.43
CA GLY A 235 2.37 -17.58 16.18
C GLY A 235 1.99 -19.06 16.17
N THR A 236 0.69 -19.34 16.18
CA THR A 236 0.13 -20.69 16.34
C THR A 236 -1.01 -21.01 15.38
N ASN A 237 -1.45 -20.01 14.62
CA ASN A 237 -2.60 -20.13 13.74
C ASN A 237 -2.53 -19.10 12.61
N LYS A 238 -3.51 -19.16 11.72
CA LYS A 238 -3.62 -18.26 10.57
C LYS A 238 -3.80 -16.78 10.94
N GLU A 239 -4.56 -16.48 11.99
CA GLU A 239 -4.74 -15.09 12.42
C GLU A 239 -3.43 -14.51 12.97
N ASP A 240 -2.67 -15.32 13.72
CA ASP A 240 -1.32 -14.94 14.16
C ASP A 240 -0.41 -14.68 12.95
N PHE A 241 -0.39 -15.56 11.95
CA PHE A 241 0.39 -15.35 10.73
C PHE A 241 0.02 -14.04 10.02
N ILE A 242 -1.27 -13.79 9.83
CA ILE A 242 -1.80 -12.56 9.21
C ILE A 242 -1.37 -11.32 10.01
N ASN A 243 -1.44 -11.39 11.34
CA ASN A 243 -0.98 -10.31 12.21
C ASN A 243 0.53 -10.10 12.09
N ILE A 244 1.33 -11.17 12.09
CA ILE A 244 2.79 -11.11 11.97
C ILE A 244 3.20 -10.47 10.64
N ILE A 245 2.65 -10.94 9.52
CA ILE A 245 3.07 -10.49 8.20
C ILE A 245 2.70 -9.01 7.98
N CYS A 246 1.50 -8.58 8.38
CA CYS A 246 1.05 -7.20 8.23
C CYS A 246 1.78 -6.21 9.17
N ASN A 247 2.30 -6.66 10.32
CA ASN A 247 3.09 -5.81 11.23
C ASN A 247 4.60 -5.89 10.99
N SER A 248 5.05 -6.69 10.01
CA SER A 248 6.47 -6.83 9.70
C SER A 248 7.01 -5.57 9.01
N ARG A 249 8.30 -5.29 9.17
CA ARG A 249 8.98 -4.22 8.42
C ARG A 249 8.83 -4.40 6.89
N GLY A 250 8.82 -5.66 6.44
CA GLY A 250 8.62 -6.01 5.03
C GLY A 250 7.26 -5.57 4.48
N PHE A 251 6.21 -5.52 5.30
CA PHE A 251 4.91 -4.98 4.88
C PHE A 251 5.01 -3.49 4.50
N TYR A 252 5.66 -2.68 5.34
CA TYR A 252 5.83 -1.25 5.08
C TYR A 252 6.68 -0.99 3.82
N GLU A 253 7.77 -1.74 3.65
CA GLU A 253 8.59 -1.72 2.42
C GLU A 253 7.78 -2.17 1.20
N GLY A 254 6.89 -3.15 1.38
CA GLY A 254 5.97 -3.59 0.35
C GLY A 254 4.94 -2.54 -0.04
N ILE A 255 4.38 -1.78 0.90
CA ILE A 255 3.50 -0.65 0.56
C ILE A 255 4.26 0.44 -0.21
N ILE A 256 5.50 0.74 0.15
CA ILE A 256 6.34 1.66 -0.61
C ILE A 256 6.57 1.14 -2.04
N HIS A 257 6.95 -0.13 -2.20
CA HIS A 257 7.09 -0.78 -3.51
C HIS A 257 5.83 -0.65 -4.36
N TRP A 258 4.67 -1.00 -3.78
CA TRP A 258 3.40 -0.90 -4.49
C TRP A 258 3.06 0.52 -4.92
N THR A 259 3.34 1.50 -4.06
CA THR A 259 3.07 2.90 -4.36
C THR A 259 3.92 3.39 -5.53
N TYR A 260 5.21 3.01 -5.56
CA TYR A 260 6.11 3.30 -6.68
C TYR A 260 5.70 2.60 -7.98
N LEU A 261 5.31 1.33 -7.92
CA LEU A 261 4.84 0.60 -9.10
C LEU A 261 3.54 1.20 -9.64
N THR A 262 2.64 1.61 -8.76
CA THR A 262 1.34 2.19 -9.15
C THR A 262 1.51 3.58 -9.74
N LEU A 263 2.32 4.44 -9.10
CA LEU A 263 2.42 5.85 -9.47
C LEU A 263 3.53 6.14 -10.49
N LEU A 264 4.63 5.40 -10.48
CA LEU A 264 5.82 5.65 -11.32
C LEU A 264 6.15 4.49 -12.27
N ALA A 265 5.42 3.37 -12.22
CA ALA A 265 5.68 2.18 -13.03
C ALA A 265 7.12 1.64 -12.92
N ARG A 266 7.77 1.83 -11.77
CA ARG A 266 9.10 1.28 -11.46
C ARG A 266 9.21 0.88 -10.00
N VAL A 267 10.27 0.15 -9.66
CA VAL A 267 10.62 -0.12 -8.27
C VAL A 267 11.37 1.08 -7.65
N PRO A 268 11.18 1.36 -6.34
CA PRO A 268 11.99 2.32 -5.62
C PRO A 268 13.45 1.85 -5.54
N THR A 269 14.37 2.79 -5.52
CA THR A 269 15.77 2.52 -5.20
C THR A 269 15.93 2.28 -3.70
N THR A 270 17.01 1.61 -3.29
CA THR A 270 17.30 1.36 -1.87
C THR A 270 17.33 2.64 -1.04
N THR A 271 17.84 3.74 -1.61
CA THR A 271 17.89 5.05 -0.94
C THR A 271 16.49 5.63 -0.73
N GLU A 272 15.61 5.52 -1.74
CA GLU A 272 14.22 5.99 -1.64
C GLU A 272 13.44 5.18 -0.61
N THR A 273 13.59 3.85 -0.63
CA THR A 273 12.96 2.97 0.35
C THR A 273 13.43 3.29 1.76
N ASP A 274 14.74 3.40 1.99
CA ASP A 274 15.29 3.70 3.32
C ASP A 274 14.81 5.07 3.83
N PHE A 275 14.82 6.08 2.96
CA PHE A 275 14.33 7.42 3.30
C PHE A 275 12.85 7.39 3.72
N LEU A 276 11.99 6.75 2.91
CA LEU A 276 10.56 6.68 3.17
C LEU A 276 10.22 5.84 4.39
N MET A 277 11.00 4.77 4.64
CA MET A 277 10.84 3.92 5.80
C MET A 277 11.06 4.65 7.12
N ASN A 278 11.88 5.70 7.17
CA ASN A 278 12.10 6.48 8.39
C ASN A 278 10.83 7.16 8.91
N ASP A 279 9.92 7.57 8.01
CA ASP A 279 8.65 8.19 8.40
C ASP A 279 7.50 7.18 8.37
N PHE A 280 7.35 6.45 7.26
CA PHE A 280 6.17 5.62 7.01
C PHE A 280 6.04 4.43 7.97
N TYR A 281 7.16 3.86 8.42
CA TYR A 281 7.15 2.79 9.42
C TYR A 281 6.56 3.23 10.77
N ILE A 282 6.73 4.51 11.11
CA ILE A 282 6.26 5.09 12.37
C ILE A 282 4.84 5.63 12.22
N SER A 283 4.58 6.38 11.14
CA SER A 283 3.30 7.08 10.94
C SER A 283 2.21 6.19 10.36
N CYS A 284 2.58 5.19 9.55
CA CYS A 284 1.67 4.44 8.68
C CYS A 284 0.76 5.35 7.81
N ASP A 285 1.16 6.60 7.57
CA ASP A 285 0.40 7.58 6.80
C ASP A 285 0.61 7.36 5.29
N PHE A 286 -0.26 6.55 4.72
CA PHE A 286 -0.24 6.23 3.28
C PHE A 286 -0.52 7.47 2.41
N HIS A 287 -1.37 8.37 2.88
CA HIS A 287 -1.74 9.58 2.14
C HIS A 287 -0.53 10.49 1.98
N LYS A 288 0.27 10.65 3.04
CA LYS A 288 1.54 11.38 3.02
C LYS A 288 2.59 10.69 2.14
N LEU A 289 2.69 9.36 2.18
CA LEU A 289 3.56 8.60 1.27
C LEU A 289 3.21 8.88 -0.20
N GLN A 290 1.93 8.83 -0.57
CA GLN A 290 1.50 9.17 -1.93
C GLN A 290 1.89 10.61 -2.30
N ARG A 291 1.58 11.60 -1.44
CA ARG A 291 1.94 13.00 -1.69
C ARG A 291 3.43 13.21 -1.91
N TYR A 292 4.27 12.52 -1.13
CA TYR A 292 5.72 12.60 -1.28
C TYR A 292 6.18 12.24 -2.69
N ILE A 293 5.61 11.19 -3.28
CA ILE A 293 5.96 10.72 -4.63
C ILE A 293 5.33 11.63 -5.69
N MET A 294 4.04 11.93 -5.56
CA MET A 294 3.27 12.61 -6.60
C MET A 294 3.67 14.07 -6.82
N LYS A 295 4.25 14.74 -5.80
CA LYS A 295 4.71 16.13 -5.96
C LYS A 295 6.03 16.26 -6.73
N THR A 296 6.77 15.17 -6.94
CA THR A 296 8.09 15.19 -7.56
C THR A 296 8.03 15.54 -9.06
N ASP A 297 9.13 16.06 -9.60
CA ASP A 297 9.26 16.30 -11.04
C ASP A 297 9.20 14.99 -11.84
N GLU A 298 9.66 13.88 -11.27
CA GLU A 298 9.57 12.55 -11.91
C GLU A 298 8.11 12.13 -12.14
N TYR A 299 7.25 12.27 -11.14
CA TYR A 299 5.82 11.99 -11.32
C TYR A 299 5.18 13.01 -12.27
N ALA A 300 5.56 14.28 -12.17
CA ALA A 300 4.96 15.34 -12.97
C ALA A 300 5.42 15.35 -14.44
N HIS A 301 6.51 14.65 -14.76
CA HIS A 301 7.21 14.72 -16.05
C HIS A 301 7.62 16.15 -16.42
N PHE A 302 8.19 16.87 -15.44
CA PHE A 302 8.74 18.22 -15.64
C PHE A 302 10.24 18.20 -15.93
#